data_AF-A0A6B9F558-F1
#
_entry.id   AF-A0A6B9F558-F1
#
_cell.length_a   1.000
_cell.length_b   1.000
_cell.length_c   1.000
_cell.angle_alpha   90.00
_cell.angle_beta   90.00
_cell.angle_gamma   90.00
#
_symmetry.space_group_name_H-M   'P 1'
#
loop_
_entity.id
_entity.type
_entity.pdbx_description
1 polymer ?
#
loop_
_entity_poly.entity_id
_entity_poly.type
_entity_poly.pdbx_seq_one_letter_code
_entity_poly.pdbx_strand_id
1 'polypeptide(L)'
;MQTTTIDNVAMALSGTLLTLGVVVLGIVEIVDGEPYGAAPVTNEAGEVVATPGVDPAIRTGLVLAGLIVLLLWGGYRAVAGPDTSGSTTGTTAATRTQ
;
A
#
# COMPACT_ATOMS: atom_id res chain seq x y z
N MET A 1 18.84 4.95 -8.67
CA MET A 1 18.38 3.54 -8.65
C MET A 1 17.40 3.38 -9.79
N GLN A 2 17.64 2.45 -10.72
CA GLN A 2 16.72 2.22 -11.83
C GLN A 2 15.63 1.28 -11.34
N THR A 3 14.40 1.79 -11.29
CA THR A 3 13.24 1.07 -10.77
C THR A 3 12.60 0.27 -11.90
N THR A 4 12.45 -1.04 -11.73
CA THR A 4 11.79 -1.88 -12.75
C THR A 4 10.28 -1.63 -12.77
N THR A 5 9.59 -2.10 -13.81
CA THR A 5 8.13 -2.05 -13.86
C THR A 5 7.49 -2.78 -12.67
N ILE A 6 8.09 -3.89 -12.22
CA ILE A 6 7.58 -4.68 -11.09
C ILE A 6 7.72 -3.88 -9.80
N ASP A 7 8.88 -3.21 -9.60
CA ASP A 7 9.13 -2.35 -8.45
C ASP A 7 8.06 -1.24 -8.38
N ASN A 8 7.75 -0.61 -9.52
CA ASN A 8 6.73 0.44 -9.59
C ASN A 8 5.33 -0.08 -9.26
N VAL A 9 4.95 -1.25 -9.81
CA VAL A 9 3.64 -1.86 -9.55
C VAL A 9 3.51 -2.25 -8.08
N ALA A 10 4.54 -2.85 -7.48
CA ALA A 10 4.52 -3.24 -6.08
C ALA A 10 4.38 -2.02 -5.15
N MET A 11 5.13 -0.95 -5.43
CA MET A 11 5.05 0.31 -4.68
C MET A 11 3.69 0.98 -4.85
N ALA A 12 3.19 1.09 -6.09
CA ALA A 12 1.91 1.72 -6.39
C ALA A 12 0.74 0.95 -5.78
N LEU A 13 0.74 -0.38 -5.89
CA LEU A 13 -0.32 -1.24 -5.36
C LEU A 13 -0.36 -1.17 -3.83
N SER A 14 0.77 -1.36 -3.16
CA SER A 14 0.84 -1.30 -1.70
C SER A 14 0.46 0.09 -1.18
N GLY A 15 0.99 1.15 -1.78
CA GLY A 15 0.62 2.53 -1.43
C GLY A 15 -0.86 2.79 -1.62
N THR A 16 -1.45 2.39 -2.76
CA THR A 16 -2.88 2.59 -3.04
C THR A 16 -3.76 1.84 -2.03
N LEU A 17 -3.43 0.59 -1.71
CA LEU A 17 -4.17 -0.21 -0.71
C LEU A 17 -4.16 0.46 0.67
N LEU A 18 -2.99 0.96 1.10
CA LEU A 18 -2.85 1.67 2.38
C LEU A 18 -3.61 3.00 2.38
N THR A 19 -3.49 3.80 1.32
CA THR A 19 -4.20 5.09 1.21
C THR A 19 -5.70 4.89 1.13
N LEU A 20 -6.18 3.87 0.42
CA LEU A 20 -7.61 3.54 0.36
C LEU A 20 -8.13 3.15 1.75
N GLY A 21 -7.45 2.20 2.42
CA GLY A 21 -7.88 1.70 3.72
C GLY A 21 -7.86 2.75 4.83
N VAL A 22 -6.85 3.62 4.85
CA VAL A 22 -6.67 4.62 5.91
C VAL A 22 -7.38 5.93 5.58
N VAL A 23 -7.04 6.54 4.45
CA VAL A 23 -7.44 7.92 4.16
C VAL A 23 -8.79 7.97 3.47
N VAL A 24 -8.98 7.20 2.40
CA VAL A 24 -10.21 7.27 1.61
C VAL A 24 -11.41 6.75 2.41
N LEU A 25 -11.28 5.58 3.05
CA LEU A 25 -12.34 5.09 3.93
C LEU A 25 -12.52 5.97 5.19
N GLY A 26 -11.48 6.68 5.64
CA GLY A 26 -11.61 7.67 6.72
C GLY A 26 -12.45 8.87 6.29
N ILE A 27 -12.24 9.37 5.07
CA ILE A 27 -13.05 10.45 4.48
C ILE A 27 -14.51 9.99 4.30
N VAL A 28 -14.73 8.76 3.85
CA VAL A 28 -16.08 8.19 3.72
C VAL A 28 -16.79 8.17 5.07
N GLU A 29 -16.12 7.72 6.14
CA GLU A 29 -16.70 7.76 7.50
C GLU A 29 -17.02 9.18 8.00
N ILE A 30 -16.19 10.17 7.67
CA ILE A 30 -16.49 11.58 8.03
C ILE A 30 -17.76 12.07 7.33
N VAL A 31 -17.98 11.64 6.09
CA VAL A 31 -19.19 11.98 5.33
C VAL A 31 -20.41 11.25 5.86
N ASP A 32 -20.27 9.99 6.28
CA ASP A 32 -21.35 9.17 6.84
C ASP A 32 -21.76 9.59 8.27
N GLY A 33 -20.84 10.19 9.03
CA GLY A 33 -21.08 10.67 10.39
C GLY A 33 -20.75 9.64 11.48
N GLU A 34 -21.19 9.91 12.72
CA GLU A 34 -20.91 9.02 13.86
C GLU A 34 -21.59 7.65 13.69
N PRO A 35 -20.89 6.54 14.00
CA PRO A 35 -19.63 6.44 14.75
C PRO A 35 -18.36 6.48 13.87
N TYR A 36 -17.34 7.24 14.28
CA TYR A 36 -16.02 7.30 13.61
C TYR A 36 -15.06 6.15 14.01
N GLY A 37 -15.60 5.06 14.56
CA GLY A 37 -14.81 3.97 15.13
C GLY A 37 -15.52 2.63 15.03
N ALA A 38 -14.82 1.54 15.33
CA ALA A 38 -15.33 0.18 15.13
C ALA A 38 -16.45 -0.24 16.09
N ALA A 39 -16.72 0.55 17.13
CA ALA A 39 -17.72 0.24 18.14
C ALA A 39 -19.05 0.94 17.82
N PRO A 40 -20.20 0.25 17.96
CA PRO A 40 -21.50 0.90 17.97
C PRO A 40 -21.61 1.91 19.12
N VAL A 41 -22.36 2.98 18.90
CA VAL A 41 -22.66 3.98 19.95
C VAL A 41 -23.96 3.57 20.64
N THR A 42 -23.96 3.60 21.98
CA THR A 42 -25.12 3.26 22.81
C THR A 42 -25.60 4.44 23.65
N ASN A 43 -26.90 4.47 23.97
CA ASN A 43 -27.46 5.42 24.93
C ASN A 43 -27.23 4.96 26.40
N GLU A 44 -27.68 5.78 27.37
CA GLU A 44 -27.62 5.49 28.81
C GLU A 44 -28.36 4.18 29.21
N ALA A 45 -29.32 3.73 28.40
CA ALA A 45 -30.04 2.48 28.60
C ALA A 45 -29.34 1.27 27.95
N GLY A 46 -28.23 1.49 27.23
CA GLY A 46 -27.47 0.44 26.53
C GLY A 46 -28.03 0.07 25.15
N GLU A 47 -28.99 0.82 24.62
CA GLU A 47 -29.53 0.60 23.28
C GLU A 47 -28.61 1.17 22.22
N VAL A 48 -28.39 0.45 21.11
CA VAL A 48 -27.56 0.90 20.00
C VAL A 48 -28.29 1.98 19.21
N VAL A 49 -27.68 3.17 19.14
CA VAL A 49 -28.24 4.33 18.43
C VAL A 49 -27.55 4.62 17.10
N ALA A 50 -26.32 4.10 16.90
CA ALA A 50 -25.60 4.21 15.63
C ALA A 50 -24.60 3.07 15.45
N THR A 51 -24.42 2.62 14.20
CA THR A 51 -23.46 1.58 13.80
C THR A 51 -22.51 2.12 12.72
N PRO A 52 -21.26 1.65 12.65
CA PRO A 52 -20.32 2.09 11.61
C PRO A 52 -20.87 1.84 10.21
N GLY A 53 -20.74 2.83 9.32
CA GLY A 53 -21.19 2.72 7.93
C GLY A 53 -20.34 1.76 7.09
N VAL A 54 -19.03 1.70 7.39
CA VAL A 54 -18.08 0.79 6.75
C VAL A 54 -17.66 -0.28 7.75
N ASP A 55 -17.69 -1.55 7.32
CA ASP A 55 -17.26 -2.67 8.16
C ASP A 55 -15.77 -2.55 8.53
N PRO A 56 -15.41 -2.60 9.83
CA PRO A 56 -14.02 -2.53 10.29
C PRO A 56 -13.09 -3.59 9.68
N ALA A 57 -13.62 -4.76 9.31
CA ALA A 57 -12.87 -5.83 8.64
C ALA A 57 -12.44 -5.45 7.23
N ILE A 58 -13.23 -4.64 6.51
CA ILE A 58 -12.86 -4.17 5.17
C ILE A 58 -11.69 -3.19 5.25
N ARG A 59 -11.78 -2.22 6.18
CA ARG A 59 -10.69 -1.27 6.43
C ARG A 59 -9.40 -1.99 6.81
N THR A 60 -9.47 -2.85 7.82
CA THR A 60 -8.29 -3.58 8.30
C THR A 60 -7.76 -4.53 7.23
N GLY A 61 -8.63 -5.20 6.48
CA GLY A 61 -8.27 -6.06 5.35
C GLY A 61 -7.50 -5.33 4.26
N LEU A 62 -7.93 -4.13 3.84
CA LEU A 62 -7.22 -3.32 2.85
C LEU A 62 -5.83 -2.91 3.33
N VAL A 63 -5.72 -2.46 4.58
CA VAL A 63 -4.43 -2.07 5.18
C VAL A 63 -3.49 -3.28 5.27
N LEU A 64 -3.98 -4.41 5.76
CA LEU A 64 -3.19 -5.64 5.85
C LEU A 64 -2.76 -6.14 4.47
N ALA A 65 -3.62 -6.08 3.46
CA ALA A 65 -3.26 -6.43 2.09
C ALA A 65 -2.12 -5.54 1.57
N GLY A 66 -2.21 -4.22 1.78
CA GLY A 66 -1.15 -3.28 1.40
C GLY A 66 0.19 -3.57 2.11
N LEU A 67 0.13 -3.85 3.42
CA LEU A 67 1.32 -4.22 4.20
C LEU A 67 1.92 -5.56 3.76
N ILE A 68 1.10 -6.56 3.46
CA ILE A 68 1.58 -7.87 2.98
C ILE A 68 2.34 -7.70 1.67
N VAL A 69 1.78 -6.96 0.70
CA VAL A 69 2.46 -6.68 -0.58
C VAL A 69 3.79 -5.96 -0.33
N LEU A 70 3.78 -4.93 0.51
CA LEU A 70 4.98 -4.15 0.83
C LEU A 70 6.05 -5.01 1.53
N LEU A 71 5.67 -5.84 2.49
CA LEU A 71 6.58 -6.69 3.24
C LEU A 71 7.17 -7.81 2.37
N LEU A 72 6.35 -8.45 1.53
CA LEU A 72 6.82 -9.47 0.61
C LEU A 72 7.80 -8.88 -0.42
N TRP A 73 7.44 -7.75 -1.03
CA TRP A 73 8.28 -7.09 -2.04
C TRP A 73 9.56 -6.49 -1.44
N GLY A 74 9.43 -5.76 -0.33
CA GLY A 74 10.55 -5.15 0.38
C GLY A 74 11.50 -6.22 0.94
N GLY A 75 10.95 -7.29 1.51
CA GLY A 75 11.72 -8.44 1.98
C GLY A 75 12.46 -9.13 0.84
N TYR A 76 11.80 -9.35 -0.30
CA TYR A 76 12.47 -9.89 -1.50
C TYR A 76 13.65 -9.01 -1.94
N ARG A 77 13.44 -7.70 -2.09
CA ARG A 77 14.51 -6.78 -2.53
C ARG A 77 15.65 -6.66 -1.52
N ALA A 78 15.35 -6.75 -0.22
CA ALA A 78 16.35 -6.75 0.83
C ALA A 78 17.30 -7.96 0.74
N VAL A 79 16.80 -9.12 0.29
CA VAL A 79 17.60 -10.33 0.11
C VAL A 79 18.25 -10.41 -1.27
N ALA A 80 17.53 -10.02 -2.33
CA ALA A 80 17.99 -10.12 -3.72
C ALA A 80 19.08 -9.10 -4.10
N GLY A 81 19.13 -7.95 -3.41
CA GLY A 81 20.07 -6.89 -3.71
C GLY A 81 19.72 -6.09 -4.98
N PRO A 82 20.50 -5.06 -5.31
CA PRO A 82 20.28 -4.22 -6.49
C PRO A 82 20.65 -4.93 -7.79
N ASP A 83 19.88 -4.68 -8.85
CA ASP A 83 20.09 -5.27 -10.17
C ASP A 83 21.38 -4.72 -10.82
N THR A 84 22.26 -5.61 -11.30
CA THR A 84 23.56 -5.24 -11.90
C THR A 84 23.50 -5.01 -13.42
N SER A 85 22.32 -5.03 -14.02
CA SER A 85 22.12 -5.05 -15.48
C SER A 85 22.39 -3.71 -16.21
N GLY A 86 23.13 -2.78 -15.61
CA GLY A 86 23.50 -1.49 -16.20
C GLY A 86 24.92 -1.39 -16.80
N SER A 87 25.70 -2.48 -16.83
CA SER A 87 27.15 -2.41 -17.12
C SER A 87 27.59 -2.78 -18.56
N THR A 88 26.68 -2.91 -19.53
CA THR A 88 27.06 -3.33 -20.90
C THR A 88 26.65 -2.32 -21.97
N THR A 89 27.30 -1.16 -22.05
CA THR A 89 27.33 -0.35 -23.30
C THR A 89 28.64 0.42 -23.51
N GLY A 90 29.75 0.07 -22.85
CA GLY A 90 31.01 0.84 -22.94
C GLY A 90 32.14 0.26 -23.80
N THR A 91 32.07 -0.97 -24.30
CA THR A 91 33.27 -1.69 -24.81
C THR A 91 33.48 -1.62 -26.33
N THR A 92 32.56 -1.05 -27.12
CA THR A 92 32.66 -1.04 -28.60
C THR A 92 33.22 0.27 -29.20
N ALA A 93 34.05 1.01 -28.46
CA ALA A 93 34.71 2.23 -28.98
C ALA A 93 36.22 2.07 -29.25
N ALA A 94 36.80 0.87 -29.15
CA ALA A 94 38.25 0.65 -29.25
C ALA A 94 38.74 0.06 -30.59
N THR A 95 37.95 0.11 -31.68
CA THR A 95 38.39 -0.46 -32.98
C THR A 95 37.93 0.37 -34.18
N ARG A 96 38.45 1.59 -34.25
CA ARG A 96 38.53 2.45 -35.46
C ARG A 96 39.55 3.52 -35.10
N THR A 97 40.80 3.57 -35.58
CA THR A 97 41.40 3.17 -36.85
C THR A 97 42.91 3.23 -36.60
N GLN A 98 43.64 2.15 -36.93
CA GLN A 98 45.02 2.28 -37.43
C GLN A 98 44.96 2.64 -38.90
#